data_AF-A0A7K2WJF1-F1
#
_entry.id   AF-A0A7K2WJF1-F1
#
_cell.length_a   1.000
_cell.length_b   1.000
_cell.length_c   1.000
_cell.angle_alpha   90.00
_cell.angle_beta   90.00
_cell.angle_gamma   90.00
#
_symmetry.space_group_name_H-M   'P 1'
#
loop_
_entity.id
_entity.type
_entity.pdbx_description
1 polymer ?
#
loop_
_entity_poly.entity_id
_entity_poly.type
_entity_poly.pdbx_seq_one_letter_code
_entity_poly.pdbx_strand_id
1 'polypeptide(L)'
;MSSSVPPGLTRCAAVFLPAGLPREGRVAFWAPDGELPAWPDEGATPQRPGGETTALRGRTQGDTRGLTQGDEITGRVERGEITVVRLGERGGVEARTVPALLMPVAEAVPLLVRARRDRTAHPASACWGAAALHALQLAARGRLLPGLTASDHDAWRAGPLDADDIAQLRAIAAAMPPEAYAVPVAGTDPGPGPEPGELSLPEPEALVRAFLDAVADALPRTPAAAFAAGKPFA
;
A
#
# COMPACT_ATOMS: atom_id res chain seq x y z
N MET A 1 2.70 19.02 -8.31
CA MET A 1 3.65 18.33 -9.20
C MET A 1 3.15 16.90 -9.31
N SER A 2 2.62 16.51 -10.47
CA SER A 2 2.07 15.16 -10.66
C SER A 2 3.20 14.15 -10.58
N SER A 3 3.21 13.32 -9.54
CA SER A 3 4.03 12.11 -9.53
C SER A 3 3.57 11.26 -10.70
N SER A 4 4.40 11.13 -11.74
CA SER A 4 4.04 10.32 -12.90
C SER A 4 4.26 8.86 -12.54
N VAL A 5 3.17 8.12 -12.36
CA VAL A 5 3.23 6.67 -12.22
C VAL A 5 3.95 6.07 -13.43
N PRO A 6 4.98 5.23 -13.25
CA PRO A 6 5.75 4.67 -14.33
C PRO A 6 4.88 3.74 -15.18
N PRO A 7 5.05 3.76 -16.51
CA PRO A 7 4.37 2.81 -17.37
C PRO A 7 4.79 1.37 -17.01
N GLY A 8 3.86 0.43 -17.14
CA GLY A 8 4.13 -1.00 -16.94
C GLY A 8 4.06 -1.49 -15.49
N LEU A 9 3.73 -0.64 -14.51
CA LEU A 9 3.61 -1.03 -13.11
C LEU A 9 2.57 -2.14 -12.87
N THR A 10 1.53 -2.22 -13.70
CA THR A 10 0.52 -3.29 -13.65
C THR A 10 1.08 -4.66 -14.00
N ARG A 11 2.27 -4.75 -14.63
CA ARG A 11 2.99 -5.99 -14.94
C ARG A 11 3.85 -6.50 -13.77
N CYS A 12 4.05 -5.67 -12.75
CA CYS A 12 4.66 -6.08 -11.49
C CYS A 12 3.61 -6.78 -10.62
N ALA A 13 4.05 -7.66 -9.73
CA ALA A 13 3.20 -8.18 -8.66
C ALA A 13 2.83 -7.04 -7.70
N ALA A 14 1.64 -7.11 -7.12
CA ALA A 14 1.18 -6.17 -6.10
C ALA A 14 0.87 -6.93 -4.82
N VAL A 15 1.23 -6.36 -3.67
CA VAL A 15 0.87 -6.84 -2.35
C VAL A 15 0.38 -5.67 -1.50
N PHE A 16 -0.70 -5.89 -0.75
CA PHE A 16 -1.19 -4.91 0.21
C PHE A 16 -0.41 -5.02 1.52
N LEU A 17 0.02 -3.87 2.05
CA LEU A 17 0.70 -3.72 3.32
C LEU A 17 -0.23 -2.97 4.28
N PRO A 18 -0.90 -3.67 5.22
CA PRO A 18 -1.73 -3.03 6.23
C PRO A 18 -0.92 -2.09 7.14
N ALA A 19 -1.58 -1.05 7.65
CA ALA A 19 -1.03 -0.13 8.64
C ALA A 19 -1.97 -0.02 9.85
N GLY A 20 -1.52 0.65 10.92
CA GLY A 20 -2.34 0.85 12.12
C GLY A 20 -3.64 1.62 11.84
N LEU A 21 -3.56 2.59 10.93
CA LEU A 21 -4.72 3.23 10.31
C LEU A 21 -5.00 2.61 8.94
N PRO A 22 -6.25 2.22 8.61
CA PRO A 22 -6.55 1.62 7.31
C PRO A 22 -6.11 2.49 6.12
N ARG A 23 -6.36 3.80 6.18
CA ARG A 23 -5.94 4.76 5.13
C ARG A 23 -4.44 4.92 4.93
N GLU A 24 -3.62 4.53 5.91
CA GLU A 24 -2.15 4.58 5.81
C GLU A 24 -1.59 3.30 5.17
N GLY A 25 -2.44 2.30 4.92
CA GLY A 25 -2.08 1.11 4.18
C GLY A 25 -1.51 1.48 2.80
N ARG A 26 -0.54 0.69 2.34
CA ARG A 26 0.14 0.89 1.06
C ARG A 26 0.01 -0.35 0.18
N VAL A 27 0.05 -0.15 -1.12
CA VAL A 27 0.22 -1.23 -2.11
C VAL A 27 1.66 -1.18 -2.58
N ALA A 28 2.38 -2.29 -2.39
CA ALA A 28 3.74 -2.44 -2.88
C ALA A 28 3.72 -3.18 -4.22
N PHE A 29 4.25 -2.53 -5.26
CA PHE A 29 4.51 -3.17 -6.55
C PHE A 29 5.95 -3.68 -6.59
N TRP A 30 6.15 -4.96 -6.89
CA TRP A 30 7.44 -5.63 -6.90
C TRP A 30 7.54 -6.63 -8.06
N ALA A 31 8.76 -6.98 -8.47
CA ALA A 31 8.98 -7.89 -9.59
C ALA A 31 9.44 -9.28 -9.09
N PRO A 32 8.68 -10.36 -9.36
CA PRO A 32 9.11 -11.70 -9.00
C PRO A 32 10.39 -12.14 -9.71
N ASP A 33 10.48 -11.88 -11.01
CA ASP A 33 11.51 -12.45 -11.89
C ASP A 33 12.48 -11.41 -12.47
N GLY A 34 12.44 -10.15 -12.00
CA GLY A 34 13.19 -9.08 -12.65
C GLY A 34 13.33 -7.80 -11.86
N GLU A 35 13.71 -6.74 -12.57
CA GLU A 35 13.86 -5.40 -12.02
C GLU A 35 12.55 -4.60 -12.13
N LEU A 36 12.38 -3.65 -11.21
CA LEU A 36 11.28 -2.69 -11.30
C LEU A 36 11.46 -1.78 -12.52
N PRO A 37 10.35 -1.33 -13.15
CA PRO A 37 10.41 -0.30 -14.17
C PRO A 37 11.22 0.91 -13.69
N ALA A 38 12.04 1.46 -14.59
CA ALA A 38 12.77 2.69 -14.32
C ALA A 38 11.77 3.80 -13.94
N TRP A 39 12.01 4.43 -12.80
CA TRP A 39 11.25 5.58 -12.35
C TRP A 39 11.91 6.82 -12.95
N PRO A 40 11.17 7.78 -13.51
CA PRO A 40 11.77 9.05 -13.89
C PRO A 40 12.28 9.71 -12.61
N ASP A 41 13.61 9.71 -12.42
CA ASP A 41 14.27 10.18 -11.20
C ASP A 41 13.71 11.53 -10.75
N GLU A 42 13.24 11.62 -9.51
CA GLU A 42 13.15 12.90 -8.78
C GLU A 42 14.58 13.34 -8.44
N GLY A 43 15.38 13.68 -9.44
CA GLY A 43 16.80 13.91 -9.22
C GLY A 43 17.68 14.15 -10.44
N ALA A 44 17.14 14.54 -11.59
CA ALA A 44 17.95 15.25 -12.57
C ALA A 44 18.38 16.59 -11.96
N THR A 45 19.48 16.59 -11.20
CA THR A 45 20.13 17.80 -10.74
C THR A 45 20.45 18.63 -11.98
N PRO A 46 19.91 19.85 -12.14
CA PRO A 46 20.38 20.73 -13.19
C PRO A 46 21.85 20.99 -12.87
N GLN A 47 22.77 20.48 -13.71
CA GLN A 47 24.16 20.88 -13.64
C GLN A 47 24.19 22.39 -13.89
N ARG A 48 24.31 23.16 -12.80
CA ARG A 48 24.62 24.59 -12.88
C ARG A 48 25.99 24.71 -13.55
N PRO A 49 26.14 25.49 -14.62
CA PRO A 49 27.46 25.88 -15.06
C PRO A 49 28.13 26.66 -13.93
N GLY A 50 29.42 26.37 -13.72
CA GLY A 50 30.20 26.75 -12.55
C GLY A 50 30.14 28.23 -12.18
N GLY A 51 30.16 28.50 -10.88
CA GLY A 51 30.21 29.83 -10.29
C GLY A 51 30.71 29.76 -8.85
N GLU A 52 32.00 30.03 -8.73
CA GLU A 52 32.89 30.24 -7.58
C GLU A 52 32.32 30.49 -6.17
N THR A 53 33.08 29.91 -5.22
CA THR A 53 33.16 30.15 -3.78
C THR A 53 33.11 31.61 -3.36
N THR A 54 32.30 31.94 -2.35
CA THR A 54 32.75 32.83 -1.25
C THR A 54 32.08 32.44 0.05
N ALA A 55 32.91 32.15 1.04
CA ALA A 55 32.52 31.84 2.41
C ALA A 55 31.98 33.10 3.13
N LEU A 56 30.97 32.93 4.00
CA LEU A 56 30.91 33.73 5.21
C LEU A 56 30.35 32.91 6.38
N ARG A 57 31.10 33.00 7.48
CA ARG A 57 30.99 32.27 8.73
C ARG A 57 30.10 33.07 9.69
N GLY A 58 29.15 32.43 10.36
CA GLY A 58 28.38 33.02 11.46
C GLY A 58 27.87 31.93 12.41
N ARG A 59 28.42 31.90 13.63
CA ARG A 59 28.06 31.02 14.76
C ARG A 59 26.98 31.68 15.61
N THR A 60 26.04 30.90 16.17
CA THR A 60 25.79 30.65 17.62
C THR A 60 24.49 29.85 17.78
N GLN A 61 24.53 28.65 18.36
CA GLN A 61 24.29 28.31 19.78
C GLN A 61 22.80 28.05 20.09
N GLY A 62 22.49 26.75 20.25
CA GLY A 62 21.60 26.21 21.29
C GLY A 62 20.09 26.37 21.12
N ASP A 63 19.41 25.30 20.76
CA ASP A 63 18.25 24.88 21.56
C ASP A 63 18.03 23.36 21.46
N THR A 64 17.89 22.73 22.62
CA THR A 64 17.65 21.30 22.78
C THR A 64 16.20 21.14 23.19
N ARG A 65 15.32 20.89 22.22
CA ARG A 65 14.03 20.21 22.47
C ARG A 65 13.69 19.31 21.30
N GLY A 66 13.95 18.03 21.51
CA GLY A 66 13.21 17.00 20.80
C GLY A 66 11.73 17.10 21.16
N LEU A 67 10.90 16.82 20.16
CA LEU A 67 9.65 16.05 20.21
C LEU A 67 9.05 16.08 18.80
N THR A 68 9.19 14.95 18.11
CA THR A 68 8.27 14.42 17.10
C THR A 68 7.61 15.45 16.17
N GLN A 69 8.36 15.87 15.16
CA GLN A 69 7.76 16.31 13.90
C GLN A 69 7.04 15.09 13.34
N GLY A 70 5.70 15.10 13.40
CA GLY A 70 4.88 14.20 12.61
C GLY A 70 5.29 14.44 11.16
N ASP A 71 6.08 13.52 10.64
CA ASP A 71 6.49 13.54 9.24
C ASP A 71 5.20 13.53 8.45
N GLU A 72 4.94 14.62 7.75
CA GLU A 72 3.78 14.75 6.89
C GLU A 72 3.82 13.54 5.96
N ILE A 73 2.91 12.59 6.15
CA ILE A 73 2.74 11.42 5.29
C ILE A 73 2.34 12.00 3.94
N THR A 74 3.35 12.36 3.16
CA THR A 74 3.20 12.80 1.80
C THR A 74 2.65 11.59 1.10
N GLY A 75 1.35 11.63 0.74
CA GLY A 75 0.68 10.61 -0.03
C GLY A 75 1.26 10.54 -1.43
N ARG A 76 2.54 10.18 -1.53
CA ARG A 76 3.33 10.09 -2.74
C ARG A 76 3.81 8.65 -2.88
N VAL A 77 3.92 8.22 -4.12
CA VAL A 77 4.61 6.98 -4.48
C VAL A 77 6.09 7.07 -4.10
N GLU A 78 6.60 6.06 -3.40
CA GLU A 78 7.98 6.01 -2.92
C GLU A 78 8.68 4.73 -3.40
N ARG A 79 10.00 4.81 -3.61
CA ARG A 79 10.85 3.62 -3.74
C ARG A 79 11.22 3.12 -2.36
N GLY A 80 11.13 1.81 -2.17
CA GLY A 80 11.54 1.15 -0.94
C GLY A 80 11.87 -0.30 -1.19
N GLU A 81 11.89 -1.06 -0.11
CA GLU A 81 12.10 -2.50 -0.14
C GLU A 81 11.01 -3.19 0.67
N ILE A 82 10.68 -4.42 0.30
CA ILE A 82 9.81 -5.30 1.07
C ILE A 82 10.49 -6.65 1.24
N THR A 83 10.22 -7.31 2.36
CA THR A 83 10.60 -8.71 2.55
C THR A 83 9.48 -9.60 2.01
N VAL A 84 9.81 -10.52 1.12
CA VAL A 84 8.88 -11.53 0.59
C VAL A 84 9.40 -12.92 0.87
N VAL A 85 8.48 -13.84 1.17
CA VAL A 85 8.76 -15.26 1.31
C VAL A 85 8.65 -15.92 -0.06
N ARG A 86 9.66 -16.70 -0.42
CA ARG A 86 9.71 -17.42 -1.70
C ARG A 86 10.17 -18.85 -1.50
N LEU A 87 9.80 -19.71 -2.44
CA LEU A 87 10.43 -21.01 -2.59
C LEU A 87 11.81 -20.81 -3.23
N GLY A 88 12.85 -21.19 -2.50
CA GLY A 88 14.22 -21.25 -3.01
C GLY A 88 14.40 -22.38 -4.01
N GLU A 89 15.48 -22.33 -4.80
CA GLU A 89 15.76 -23.28 -5.89
C GLU A 89 15.83 -24.74 -5.42
N ARG A 90 16.17 -24.96 -4.14
CA ARG A 90 16.27 -26.28 -3.50
C ARG A 90 14.99 -26.70 -2.77
N GLY A 91 13.88 -25.99 -2.97
CA GLY A 91 12.57 -26.28 -2.36
C GLY A 91 12.42 -25.79 -0.91
N GLY A 92 13.41 -25.07 -0.37
CA GLY A 92 13.32 -24.42 0.94
C GLY A 92 12.51 -23.14 0.89
N VAL A 93 11.91 -22.72 2.02
CA VAL A 93 11.24 -21.42 2.14
C VAL A 93 12.26 -20.39 2.63
N GLU A 94 12.43 -19.30 1.88
CA GLU A 94 13.43 -18.27 2.17
C GLU A 94 12.79 -16.88 2.14
N ALA A 95 13.12 -16.05 3.13
CA ALA A 95 12.79 -14.63 3.14
C ALA A 95 13.83 -13.87 2.31
N ARG A 96 13.37 -13.05 1.36
CA ARG A 96 14.22 -12.20 0.53
C ARG A 96 13.70 -10.77 0.54
N THR A 97 14.59 -9.83 0.81
CA THR A 97 14.33 -8.41 0.60
C THR A 97 14.43 -8.08 -0.88
N VAL A 98 13.39 -7.44 -1.43
CA VAL A 98 13.30 -7.05 -2.84
C VAL A 98 12.91 -5.57 -2.97
N PRO A 99 13.37 -4.88 -4.03
CA PRO A 99 12.91 -3.54 -4.33
C PRO A 99 11.39 -3.50 -4.58
N ALA A 100 10.73 -2.44 -4.11
CA ALA A 100 9.31 -2.19 -4.31
C ALA A 100 9.02 -0.72 -4.58
N LEU A 101 7.90 -0.46 -5.28
CA LEU A 101 7.26 0.85 -5.34
C LEU A 101 6.06 0.85 -4.38
N LEU A 102 6.16 1.65 -3.33
CA LEU A 102 5.18 1.78 -2.28
C LEU A 102 4.22 2.91 -2.62
N MET A 103 2.94 2.58 -2.82
CA MET A 103 1.93 3.53 -3.24
C MET A 103 0.79 3.61 -2.21
N PRO A 104 0.32 4.80 -1.83
CA PRO A 104 -0.88 4.94 -1.00
C PRO A 104 -2.08 4.25 -1.65
N VAL A 105 -2.93 3.61 -0.85
CA VAL A 105 -4.11 2.88 -1.37
C VAL A 105 -4.97 3.75 -2.30
N ALA A 106 -5.18 5.02 -1.95
CA ALA A 106 -5.95 5.95 -2.77
C ALA A 106 -5.39 6.13 -4.20
N GLU A 107 -4.06 6.14 -4.35
CA GLU A 107 -3.39 6.27 -5.64
C GLU A 107 -3.33 4.93 -6.40
N ALA A 108 -3.26 3.80 -5.67
CA ALA A 108 -3.17 2.47 -6.25
C ALA A 108 -4.49 1.98 -6.85
N VAL A 109 -5.64 2.34 -6.26
CA VAL A 109 -6.97 1.85 -6.68
C VAL A 109 -7.23 2.05 -8.19
N PRO A 110 -7.05 3.25 -8.79
CA PRO A 110 -7.25 3.43 -10.22
C PRO A 110 -6.37 2.53 -11.10
N LEU A 111 -5.13 2.25 -10.68
CA LEU A 111 -4.20 1.37 -11.41
C LEU A 111 -4.62 -0.09 -11.30
N LEU A 112 -4.98 -0.54 -10.10
CA LEU A 112 -5.42 -1.91 -9.85
C LEU A 112 -6.71 -2.24 -10.60
N VAL A 113 -7.69 -1.33 -10.60
CA VAL A 113 -8.94 -1.51 -11.36
C VAL A 113 -8.66 -1.66 -12.87
N ARG A 114 -7.67 -0.93 -13.41
CA ARG A 114 -7.22 -1.10 -14.81
C ARG A 114 -6.52 -2.44 -15.01
N ALA A 115 -5.63 -2.83 -14.09
CA ALA A 115 -4.87 -4.08 -14.14
C ALA A 115 -5.79 -5.31 -14.27
N ARG A 116 -6.93 -5.31 -13.56
CA ARG A 116 -7.95 -6.39 -13.65
C ARG A 116 -8.40 -6.70 -15.08
N ARG A 117 -8.40 -5.71 -15.99
CA ARG A 117 -8.85 -5.85 -17.38
C ARG A 117 -7.71 -6.03 -18.37
N ASP A 118 -6.47 -5.83 -17.93
CA ASP A 118 -5.28 -5.93 -18.75
C ASP A 118 -4.75 -7.38 -18.71
N ARG A 119 -4.77 -8.06 -19.84
CA ARG A 119 -4.27 -9.45 -19.95
C ARG A 119 -2.75 -9.55 -19.79
N THR A 120 -2.04 -8.42 -19.87
CA THR A 120 -0.59 -8.35 -19.65
C THR A 120 -0.23 -8.01 -18.21
N ALA A 121 -1.22 -7.69 -17.37
CA ALA A 121 -0.99 -7.42 -15.95
C ALA A 121 -0.56 -8.68 -15.20
N HIS A 122 0.21 -8.49 -14.14
CA HIS A 122 0.56 -9.57 -13.24
C HIS A 122 -0.71 -10.13 -12.57
N PRO A 123 -0.83 -11.45 -12.38
CA PRO A 123 -1.98 -12.06 -11.71
C PRO A 123 -2.29 -11.44 -10.33
N ALA A 124 -1.25 -11.16 -9.52
CA ALA A 124 -1.41 -10.49 -8.23
C ALA A 124 -2.04 -9.08 -8.36
N SER A 125 -1.57 -8.28 -9.31
CA SER A 125 -2.12 -6.94 -9.60
C SER A 125 -3.57 -7.02 -10.10
N ALA A 126 -3.89 -8.00 -10.95
CA ALA A 126 -5.26 -8.23 -11.41
C ALA A 126 -6.20 -8.69 -10.26
N CYS A 127 -5.71 -9.54 -9.36
CA CYS A 127 -6.44 -10.01 -8.17
C CYS A 127 -6.77 -8.85 -7.22
N TRP A 128 -5.78 -8.02 -6.89
CA TRP A 128 -6.00 -6.79 -6.12
C TRP A 128 -6.92 -5.80 -6.85
N GLY A 129 -6.93 -5.80 -8.19
CA GLY A 129 -7.91 -5.08 -9.00
C GLY A 129 -9.34 -5.57 -8.82
N ALA A 130 -9.56 -6.87 -8.60
CA ALA A 130 -10.87 -7.41 -8.25
C ALA A 130 -11.31 -6.96 -6.85
N ALA A 131 -10.40 -6.98 -5.86
CA ALA A 131 -10.66 -6.45 -4.53
C ALA A 131 -10.99 -4.95 -4.55
N ALA A 132 -10.24 -4.15 -5.33
CA ALA A 132 -10.46 -2.72 -5.45
C ALA A 132 -11.84 -2.41 -6.06
N LEU A 133 -12.22 -3.12 -7.12
CA LEU A 133 -13.55 -2.98 -7.71
C LEU A 133 -14.66 -3.35 -6.72
N HIS A 134 -14.47 -4.42 -5.94
CA HIS A 134 -15.43 -4.84 -4.92
C HIS A 134 -15.59 -3.79 -3.81
N ALA A 135 -14.50 -3.21 -3.32
CA ALA A 135 -14.53 -2.11 -2.36
C ALA A 135 -15.31 -0.89 -2.89
N LEU A 136 -15.06 -0.50 -4.15
CA LEU A 136 -15.77 0.60 -4.79
C LEU A 136 -17.27 0.30 -4.96
N GLN A 137 -17.64 -0.95 -5.26
CA GLN A 137 -19.04 -1.37 -5.35
C GLN A 137 -19.75 -1.37 -3.99
N LEU A 138 -19.05 -1.70 -2.91
CA LEU A 138 -19.55 -1.56 -1.54
C LEU A 138 -19.81 -0.08 -1.21
N ALA A 139 -18.82 0.78 -1.47
CA ALA A 139 -18.95 2.21 -1.26
C ALA A 139 -20.08 2.84 -2.09
N ALA A 140 -20.21 2.47 -3.37
CA ALA A 140 -21.26 2.96 -4.26
C ALA A 140 -22.68 2.54 -3.80
N ARG A 141 -22.80 1.43 -3.06
CA ARG A 141 -24.05 0.99 -2.43
C ARG A 141 -24.26 1.59 -1.03
N GLY A 142 -23.42 2.55 -0.61
CA GLY A 142 -23.51 3.19 0.71
C GLY A 142 -23.10 2.28 1.87
N ARG A 143 -22.37 1.19 1.61
CA ARG A 143 -21.91 0.25 2.65
C ARG A 143 -20.58 0.68 3.26
N LEU A 144 -20.62 1.82 3.95
CA LEU A 144 -19.50 2.36 4.72
C LEU A 144 -19.98 2.65 6.15
N LEU A 145 -19.29 2.07 7.13
CA LEU A 145 -19.59 2.26 8.54
C LEU A 145 -18.51 3.13 9.19
N PRO A 146 -18.88 4.23 9.87
CA PRO A 146 -17.94 4.93 10.73
C PRO A 146 -17.65 4.07 11.97
N GLY A 147 -16.41 4.10 12.45
CA GLY A 147 -15.98 3.41 13.65
C GLY A 147 -14.61 3.88 14.14
N LEU A 148 -14.05 3.15 15.09
CA LEU A 148 -12.73 3.44 15.67
C LEU A 148 -11.75 2.28 15.36
N THR A 149 -10.47 2.59 15.20
CA THR A 149 -9.39 1.60 15.21
C THR A 149 -9.12 1.10 16.63
N ALA A 150 -8.30 0.06 16.78
CA ALA A 150 -7.88 -0.42 18.11
C ALA A 150 -7.12 0.65 18.92
N SER A 151 -6.49 1.59 18.22
CA SER A 151 -5.77 2.72 18.80
C SER A 151 -6.66 3.98 18.94
N ASP A 152 -7.99 3.84 18.92
CA ASP A 152 -8.96 4.91 19.17
C ASP A 152 -8.96 6.07 18.15
N HIS A 153 -8.65 5.76 16.89
CA HIS A 153 -8.72 6.75 15.80
C HIS A 153 -9.95 6.50 14.93
N ASP A 154 -10.54 7.57 14.40
CA ASP A 154 -11.66 7.50 13.47
C ASP A 154 -11.28 6.76 12.17
N ALA A 155 -12.10 5.80 11.78
CA ALA A 155 -11.93 5.03 10.56
C ALA A 155 -13.27 4.62 9.95
N TRP A 156 -13.38 4.69 8.62
CA TRP A 156 -14.46 4.04 7.89
C TRP A 156 -14.09 2.60 7.59
N ARG A 157 -15.10 1.73 7.65
CA ARG A 157 -14.98 0.31 7.36
C ARG A 157 -15.99 -0.09 6.30
N ALA A 158 -15.64 -1.00 5.41
CA ALA A 158 -16.58 -1.47 4.38
C ALA A 158 -17.65 -2.40 5.00
N GLY A 159 -18.91 -2.00 4.99
CA GLY A 159 -19.97 -2.85 5.55
C GLY A 159 -21.28 -2.11 5.85
N PRO A 160 -22.27 -2.82 6.41
CA PRO A 160 -22.28 -4.27 6.66
C PRO A 160 -22.18 -5.07 5.34
N LEU A 161 -21.54 -6.25 5.37
CA LEU A 161 -21.45 -7.14 4.20
C LEU A 161 -22.64 -8.10 4.19
N ASP A 162 -23.28 -8.30 3.03
CA ASP A 162 -24.26 -9.37 2.85
C ASP A 162 -23.58 -10.69 2.46
N ALA A 163 -24.38 -11.74 2.24
CA ALA A 163 -23.86 -13.06 1.88
C ALA A 163 -23.11 -13.05 0.54
N ASP A 164 -23.55 -12.28 -0.45
CA ASP A 164 -22.91 -12.18 -1.77
C ASP A 164 -21.59 -11.42 -1.67
N ASP A 165 -21.54 -10.37 -0.83
CA ASP A 165 -20.32 -9.64 -0.53
C ASP A 165 -19.26 -10.53 0.12
N ILE A 166 -19.67 -11.34 1.11
CA ILE A 166 -18.78 -12.29 1.77
C ILE A 166 -18.32 -13.37 0.78
N ALA A 167 -19.22 -13.88 -0.07
CA ALA A 167 -18.87 -14.86 -1.09
C ALA A 167 -17.87 -14.30 -2.10
N GLN A 168 -18.04 -13.05 -2.54
CA GLN A 168 -17.12 -12.37 -3.46
C GLN A 168 -15.75 -12.14 -2.81
N LEU A 169 -15.71 -11.73 -1.53
CA LEU A 169 -14.47 -11.59 -0.77
C LEU A 169 -13.70 -12.93 -0.73
N ARG A 170 -14.38 -14.01 -0.35
CA ARG A 170 -13.80 -15.36 -0.30
C ARG A 170 -13.32 -15.84 -1.66
N ALA A 171 -14.08 -15.57 -2.72
CA ALA A 171 -13.68 -15.92 -4.08
C ALA A 171 -12.41 -15.18 -4.53
N ILE A 172 -12.24 -13.92 -4.14
CA ILE A 172 -11.01 -13.15 -4.40
C ILE A 172 -9.85 -13.75 -3.62
N ALA A 173 -10.02 -13.99 -2.32
CA ALA A 173 -8.99 -14.57 -1.46
C ALA A 173 -8.53 -15.95 -1.95
N ALA A 174 -9.48 -16.83 -2.31
CA ALA A 174 -9.18 -18.16 -2.85
C ALA A 174 -8.45 -18.12 -4.21
N ALA A 175 -8.58 -17.01 -4.95
CA ALA A 175 -7.91 -16.80 -6.23
C ALA A 175 -6.58 -16.03 -6.09
N MET A 176 -6.16 -15.67 -4.87
CA MET A 176 -4.92 -14.93 -4.67
C MET A 176 -3.69 -15.77 -5.04
N PRO A 177 -2.85 -15.30 -5.99
CA PRO A 177 -1.56 -15.93 -6.20
C PRO A 177 -0.63 -15.60 -5.02
N PRO A 178 0.37 -16.45 -4.71
CA PRO A 178 1.27 -16.26 -3.57
C PRO A 178 1.91 -14.87 -3.51
N GLU A 179 2.28 -14.30 -4.67
CA GLU A 179 2.90 -12.99 -4.77
C GLU A 179 2.01 -11.85 -4.24
N ALA A 180 0.69 -12.09 -4.13
CA ALA A 180 -0.27 -11.12 -3.60
C ALA A 180 -0.27 -11.01 -2.07
N TYR A 181 0.31 -11.97 -1.35
CA TYR A 181 0.29 -12.04 0.12
C TYR A 181 1.58 -12.62 0.75
N ALA A 182 2.65 -12.81 -0.02
CA ALA A 182 3.91 -13.40 0.44
C ALA A 182 4.77 -12.51 1.37
N VAL A 183 4.25 -11.40 1.90
CA VAL A 183 5.00 -10.57 2.86
C VAL A 183 4.75 -11.12 4.27
N PRO A 184 5.80 -11.53 5.00
CA PRO A 184 5.62 -12.15 6.30
C PRO A 184 5.10 -11.12 7.32
N VAL A 185 4.20 -11.55 8.19
CA VAL A 185 3.78 -10.77 9.35
C VAL A 185 4.76 -11.01 10.49
N ALA A 186 5.08 -9.96 11.26
CA ALA A 186 5.85 -10.13 12.48
C ALA A 186 5.07 -11.07 13.41
N GLY A 187 5.70 -12.17 13.83
CA GLY A 187 5.12 -13.08 14.82
C GLY A 187 4.83 -12.31 16.12
N THR A 188 3.72 -12.66 16.77
CA THR A 188 3.20 -11.95 17.95
C THR A 188 4.06 -12.07 19.20
N ASP A 189 5.16 -12.83 19.18
CA ASP A 189 6.05 -13.00 20.33
C ASP A 189 7.42 -13.53 19.86
N PRO A 190 8.50 -12.72 19.82
CA PRO A 190 9.83 -13.27 19.85
C PRO A 190 10.02 -13.77 21.29
N GLY A 191 9.69 -15.04 21.55
CA GLY A 191 10.05 -15.68 22.81
C GLY A 191 11.52 -15.42 23.15
N PRO A 192 11.94 -15.51 24.43
CA PRO A 192 13.28 -15.12 24.86
C PRO A 192 14.34 -16.05 24.27
N GLY A 193 14.78 -15.78 23.04
CA GLY A 193 15.74 -16.57 22.31
C GLY A 193 16.10 -15.90 20.97
N PRO A 194 17.33 -16.07 20.48
CA PRO A 194 17.81 -15.52 19.21
C PRO A 194 17.37 -16.37 18.00
N GLU A 195 16.27 -17.12 18.10
CA GLU A 195 15.77 -17.94 17.01
C GLU A 195 15.16 -17.03 15.93
N PRO A 196 15.42 -17.28 14.64
CA PRO A 196 14.74 -16.58 13.56
C PRO A 196 13.23 -16.74 13.76
N GLY A 197 12.52 -15.62 13.94
CA GLY A 197 11.08 -15.63 14.18
C GLY A 197 10.36 -16.48 13.13
N GLU A 198 9.37 -17.25 13.56
CA GLU A 198 8.57 -18.12 12.69
C GLU A 198 7.97 -17.30 11.53
N LEU A 199 8.34 -17.65 10.29
CA LEU A 199 7.82 -16.98 9.11
C LEU A 199 6.34 -17.31 8.92
N SER A 200 5.48 -16.42 9.38
CA SER A 200 4.03 -16.51 9.19
C SER A 200 3.58 -15.59 8.07
N LEU A 201 2.75 -16.10 7.17
CA LEU A 201 2.11 -15.31 6.11
C LEU A 201 0.72 -14.85 6.57
N PRO A 202 0.24 -13.68 6.11
CA PRO A 202 -1.11 -13.23 6.39
C PRO A 202 -2.14 -14.17 5.78
N GLU A 203 -3.26 -14.33 6.48
CA GLU A 203 -4.40 -15.07 5.95
C GLU A 203 -5.07 -14.24 4.81
N PRO A 204 -5.25 -14.82 3.61
CA PRO A 204 -5.76 -14.07 2.45
C PRO A 204 -7.12 -13.38 2.65
N GLU A 205 -8.11 -14.01 3.28
CA GLU A 205 -9.42 -13.38 3.52
C GLU A 205 -9.30 -12.14 4.43
N ALA A 206 -8.49 -12.22 5.48
CA ALA A 206 -8.19 -11.12 6.40
C ALA A 206 -7.44 -9.99 5.69
N LEU A 207 -6.51 -10.33 4.79
CA LEU A 207 -5.78 -9.34 4.01
C LEU A 207 -6.70 -8.61 3.01
N VAL A 208 -7.59 -9.33 2.33
CA VAL A 208 -8.63 -8.72 1.48
C VAL A 208 -9.52 -7.81 2.31
N ARG A 209 -10.02 -8.29 3.47
CA ARG A 209 -10.86 -7.52 4.39
C ARG A 209 -10.19 -6.20 4.80
N ALA A 210 -8.93 -6.26 5.21
CA ALA A 210 -8.15 -5.08 5.57
C ALA A 210 -7.97 -4.10 4.40
N PHE A 211 -7.78 -4.61 3.18
CA PHE A 211 -7.70 -3.76 1.99
C PHE A 211 -9.05 -3.08 1.66
N LEU A 212 -10.17 -3.79 1.77
CA LEU A 212 -11.50 -3.18 1.59
C LEU A 212 -11.73 -2.04 2.58
N ASP A 213 -11.29 -2.22 3.84
CA ASP A 213 -11.32 -1.18 4.88
C ASP A 213 -10.41 0.00 4.55
N ALA A 214 -9.20 -0.25 4.05
CA ALA A 214 -8.27 0.81 3.63
C ALA A 214 -8.85 1.67 2.50
N VAL A 215 -9.49 1.04 1.51
CA VAL A 215 -10.18 1.76 0.42
C VAL A 215 -11.37 2.55 0.97
N ALA A 216 -12.19 1.93 1.83
CA ALA A 216 -13.32 2.59 2.47
C ALA A 216 -12.91 3.81 3.29
N ASP A 217 -11.80 3.74 4.03
CA ASP A 217 -11.28 4.84 4.85
C ASP A 217 -10.65 5.97 4.02
N ALA A 218 -10.10 5.64 2.84
CA ALA A 218 -9.50 6.62 1.95
C ALA A 218 -10.54 7.45 1.18
N LEU A 219 -11.68 6.87 0.78
CA LEU A 219 -12.64 7.52 -0.13
C LEU A 219 -13.23 8.85 0.40
N PRO A 220 -13.79 8.91 1.63
CA PRO A 220 -14.43 10.13 2.14
C PRO A 220 -13.48 11.31 2.35
N ARG A 221 -12.16 11.05 2.37
CA ARG A 221 -11.13 12.05 2.69
C ARG A 221 -10.42 12.59 1.45
N THR A 222 -10.84 12.19 0.25
CA THR A 222 -10.32 12.76 -1.00
C THR A 222 -10.95 14.14 -1.27
N PRO A 223 -10.23 15.08 -1.94
CA PRO A 223 -10.83 16.33 -2.39
C PRO A 223 -12.06 16.12 -3.27
N ALA A 224 -12.13 14.98 -3.98
CA ALA A 224 -13.25 14.58 -4.81
C ALA A 224 -14.49 14.12 -4.01
N ALA A 225 -14.34 13.75 -2.73
CA ALA A 225 -15.41 13.20 -1.92
C ALA A 225 -16.61 14.16 -1.78
N ALA A 226 -16.34 15.46 -1.60
CA ALA A 226 -17.37 16.49 -1.52
C ALA A 226 -18.22 16.60 -2.81
N PHE A 227 -17.67 16.18 -3.95
CA PHE A 227 -18.36 16.18 -5.24
C PHE A 227 -19.10 14.85 -5.51
N ALA A 228 -18.62 13.74 -4.94
CA ALA A 228 -19.21 12.42 -5.11
C ALA A 228 -20.35 12.12 -4.12
N ALA A 229 -20.30 12.67 -2.91
CA ALA A 229 -21.24 12.36 -1.82
C ALA A 229 -22.58 13.13 -1.89
N GLY A 230 -22.78 14.00 -2.89
CA GLY A 230 -23.95 14.88 -2.94
C GLY A 230 -23.95 15.93 -1.82
N LYS A 231 -25.07 16.65 -1.63
CA LYS A 231 -25.20 17.56 -0.48
C LYS A 231 -25.12 16.74 0.81
N PRO A 232 -24.36 17.18 1.84
CA PRO A 232 -24.44 16.57 3.16
C PRO A 232 -25.91 16.58 3.59
N PHE A 233 -26.36 15.46 4.16
CA PHE A 233 -27.75 15.22 4.54
C PHE A 233 -28.38 16.50 5.13
N ALA A 234 -29.42 17.01 4.44
CA ALA A 234 -30.20 18.18 4.86
C ALA A 234 -31.47 17.72 5.56
#